data_AF-A0A924RT28-F1
#
_entry.id   AF-A0A924RT28-F1
#
_cell.length_a   1.000
_cell.length_b   1.000
_cell.length_c   1.000
_cell.angle_alpha   90.00
_cell.angle_beta   90.00
_cell.angle_gamma   90.00
#
_symmetry.space_group_name_H-M   'P 1'
#
loop_
_entity.id
_entity.type
_entity.pdbx_description
1 polymer ?
#
loop_
_entity_poly.entity_id
_entity_poly.type
_entity_poly.pdbx_seq_one_letter_code
_entity_poly.pdbx_strand_id
1 'polypeptide(L)'
;MPSTFPQTIQTEVKDARKTLEQLWREVGTETRTQTGNIVAIVAPDNLELIEGALLELPRRVASRQIIGVLDDCDCVTLRVALLEVHGQWLERFILSGNADQLQGAILPLLAGEVLTTLWWTRVTELPPRGKVFQTLSEVADQVIADTLSVRLDEKAPYALADIAWSRTAPWRELTCQLFDEDGLLEHLSKLERVTISYAQGRRGDQAARFYGAWLVSKLGWGGLSQVTLEGVKNEIVQPGEICAVDLFTDTDSFRLEAEEFGLAQLEVKVPGGWRVGRVPFPQRSLTWQLTFAMDAPEHNALYEAALTLARDSLMSVQKFDTSEALGKVAADLFVLELKKAVLERGVFHVALSGGSTPVHLYAALRDRNLEWAALPWDKVRWYWSDERCVDPSSSESNYRLAWDKLLSGIGVNPAQVFRIEGELEPELAARRYAEILPERLDLCYLGMGDDGHTASLFPDTNGLKATGRVTANFVPKLEAQRITLSFAEINRSRKVHILATGEKKATVLLEVKNKSGKYPVERVERPLWLLDEAAARLL
;
A
#
# COMPACT_ATOMS: atom_id res chain seq x y z
N MET A 1 -22.54 44.19 10.61
CA MET A 1 -21.53 43.15 10.33
C MET A 1 -22.20 41.80 10.44
N PRO A 2 -22.38 41.03 9.36
CA PRO A 2 -22.83 39.65 9.47
C PRO A 2 -21.61 38.74 9.69
N SER A 3 -21.74 37.86 10.68
CA SER A 3 -20.71 36.95 11.19
C SER A 3 -20.23 35.96 10.13
N THR A 4 -19.00 36.14 9.65
CA THR A 4 -18.35 35.26 8.68
C THR A 4 -17.70 34.06 9.36
N PHE A 5 -18.52 33.08 9.74
CA PHE A 5 -18.10 31.67 9.77
C PHE A 5 -19.29 30.82 9.30
N PRO A 6 -19.10 29.88 8.36
CA PRO A 6 -20.17 28.97 7.99
C PRO A 6 -20.57 28.14 9.21
N GLN A 7 -21.86 28.19 9.58
CA GLN A 7 -22.38 27.34 10.64
C GLN A 7 -22.30 25.88 10.21
N THR A 8 -21.42 25.12 10.85
CA THR A 8 -21.37 23.67 10.73
C THR A 8 -22.22 23.08 11.85
N ILE A 9 -23.27 22.35 11.50
CA ILE A 9 -24.23 21.78 12.45
C ILE A 9 -24.02 20.26 12.51
N GLN A 10 -23.79 19.73 13.71
CA GLN A 10 -23.80 18.30 13.95
C GLN A 10 -25.24 17.78 14.02
N THR A 11 -25.54 16.69 13.31
CA THR A 11 -26.90 16.14 13.21
C THR A 11 -26.86 14.63 12.96
N GLU A 12 -28.01 13.97 12.97
CA GLU A 12 -28.16 12.58 12.58
C GLU A 12 -28.42 12.45 11.07
N VAL A 13 -28.05 11.32 10.45
CA VAL A 13 -28.26 11.07 9.02
C VAL A 13 -29.72 11.25 8.59
N LYS A 14 -30.67 10.81 9.43
CA LYS A 14 -32.12 10.95 9.18
C LYS A 14 -32.60 12.40 9.16
N ASP A 15 -31.91 13.29 9.88
CA ASP A 15 -32.25 14.71 10.04
C ASP A 15 -31.41 15.63 9.13
N ALA A 16 -30.40 15.08 8.44
CA ALA A 16 -29.46 15.81 7.60
C ALA A 16 -30.12 16.75 6.58
N ARG A 17 -31.15 16.24 5.87
CA ARG A 17 -31.90 17.04 4.88
C ARG A 17 -32.63 18.21 5.53
N LYS A 18 -33.25 17.97 6.69
CA LYS A 18 -33.95 19.00 7.46
C LYS A 18 -32.99 20.07 7.98
N THR A 19 -31.82 19.67 8.47
CA THR A 19 -30.74 20.58 8.89
C THR A 19 -30.27 21.44 7.71
N LEU A 20 -30.04 20.84 6.53
CA LEU A 20 -29.64 21.58 5.34
C LEU A 20 -30.74 22.57 4.88
N GLU A 21 -32.01 22.17 4.91
CA GLU A 21 -33.12 23.07 4.59
C GLU A 21 -33.22 24.26 5.53
N GLN A 22 -32.93 24.06 6.82
CA GLN A 22 -32.87 25.14 7.79
C GLN A 22 -31.76 26.14 7.43
N LEU A 23 -30.55 25.65 7.15
CA LEU A 23 -29.42 26.50 6.74
C LEU A 23 -29.76 27.34 5.49
N TRP A 24 -30.43 26.74 4.49
CA TRP A 24 -30.90 27.47 3.31
C TRP A 24 -31.93 28.56 3.62
N ARG A 25 -32.82 28.35 4.59
CA ARG A 25 -33.79 29.37 5.01
C ARG A 25 -33.11 30.55 5.70
N GLU A 26 -32.05 30.28 6.47
CA GLU A 26 -31.30 31.31 7.18
C GLU A 26 -30.55 32.26 6.24
N VAL A 27 -30.04 31.75 5.11
CA VAL A 27 -29.34 32.57 4.11
C VAL A 27 -30.27 33.30 3.13
N GLY A 28 -31.56 32.94 3.09
CA GLY A 28 -32.59 33.66 2.34
C GLY A 28 -32.51 33.54 0.80
N THR A 29 -31.79 32.55 0.26
CA THR A 29 -31.63 32.34 -1.19
C THR A 29 -32.81 31.57 -1.79
N GLU A 30 -33.42 32.12 -2.86
CA GLU A 30 -34.60 31.53 -3.52
C GLU A 30 -34.25 30.42 -4.53
N THR A 31 -33.05 30.43 -5.10
CA THR A 31 -32.63 29.48 -6.15
C THR A 31 -31.47 28.61 -5.68
N ARG A 32 -31.64 27.29 -5.83
CA ARG A 32 -30.63 26.27 -5.54
C ARG A 32 -30.16 25.67 -6.86
N THR A 33 -28.89 25.80 -7.19
CA THR A 33 -28.32 25.16 -8.38
C THR A 33 -27.56 23.90 -7.97
N GLN A 34 -28.08 22.74 -8.37
CA GLN A 34 -27.40 21.46 -8.17
C GLN A 34 -26.67 21.08 -9.45
N THR A 35 -25.33 21.04 -9.39
CA THR A 35 -24.49 20.72 -10.56
C THR A 35 -23.98 19.29 -10.54
N GLY A 36 -23.74 18.73 -9.36
CA GLY A 36 -23.20 17.39 -9.18
C GLY A 36 -22.92 17.06 -7.72
N ASN A 37 -22.77 15.77 -7.44
CA ASN A 37 -22.24 15.22 -6.20
C ASN A 37 -20.76 14.89 -6.38
N ILE A 38 -19.94 15.25 -5.40
CA ILE A 38 -18.63 14.61 -5.20
C ILE A 38 -18.63 13.89 -3.86
N VAL A 39 -18.35 12.59 -3.91
CA VAL A 39 -18.20 11.73 -2.73
C VAL A 39 -16.72 11.43 -2.55
N ALA A 40 -16.08 11.99 -1.53
CA ALA A 40 -14.68 11.72 -1.22
C ALA A 40 -14.58 10.75 -0.05
N ILE A 41 -13.92 9.61 -0.24
CA ILE A 41 -13.63 8.65 0.83
C ILE A 41 -12.18 8.80 1.27
N VAL A 42 -11.96 9.09 2.55
CA VAL A 42 -10.68 9.57 3.08
C VAL A 42 -10.32 8.89 4.41
N ALA A 43 -9.01 8.78 4.68
CA ALA A 43 -8.52 8.51 6.03
C ALA A 43 -8.59 9.79 6.88
N PRO A 44 -8.69 9.67 8.23
CA PRO A 44 -8.88 10.81 9.12
C PRO A 44 -7.76 11.85 9.03
N ASP A 45 -6.54 11.38 8.79
CA ASP A 45 -5.34 12.20 8.71
C ASP A 45 -5.24 13.01 7.40
N ASN A 46 -6.06 12.70 6.39
CA ASN A 46 -6.12 13.42 5.11
C ASN A 46 -7.30 14.40 5.00
N LEU A 47 -8.18 14.46 6.00
CA LEU A 47 -9.42 15.25 5.93
C LEU A 47 -9.16 16.72 5.59
N GLU A 48 -8.25 17.39 6.30
CA GLU A 48 -7.98 18.83 6.12
C GLU A 48 -7.52 19.18 4.71
N LEU A 49 -6.60 18.36 4.15
CA LEU A 49 -6.10 18.52 2.78
C LEU A 49 -7.23 18.39 1.76
N ILE A 50 -8.12 17.43 1.96
CA ILE A 50 -9.25 17.16 1.06
C ILE A 50 -10.31 18.25 1.19
N GLU A 51 -10.62 18.71 2.39
CA GLU A 51 -11.54 19.84 2.60
C GLU A 51 -11.08 21.11 1.88
N GLY A 52 -9.77 21.40 1.93
CA GLY A 52 -9.16 22.52 1.21
C GLY A 52 -9.28 22.37 -0.30
N ALA A 53 -8.88 21.22 -0.86
CA ALA A 53 -8.97 20.98 -2.30
C ALA A 53 -10.41 21.00 -2.82
N LEU A 54 -11.36 20.45 -2.04
CA LEU A 54 -12.78 20.49 -2.41
C LEU A 54 -13.35 21.91 -2.29
N LEU A 55 -12.88 22.74 -1.36
CA LEU A 55 -13.39 24.11 -1.22
C LEU A 55 -13.11 24.96 -2.46
N GLU A 56 -11.96 24.75 -3.09
CA GLU A 56 -11.52 25.47 -4.29
C GLU A 56 -12.01 24.85 -5.61
N LEU A 57 -12.72 23.71 -5.57
CA LEU A 57 -13.21 23.06 -6.78
C LEU A 57 -14.16 23.98 -7.58
N PRO A 58 -14.03 24.02 -8.92
CA PRO A 58 -14.96 24.77 -9.75
C PRO A 58 -16.39 24.24 -9.58
N ARG A 59 -17.31 25.16 -9.31
CA ARG A 59 -18.72 24.85 -9.01
C ARG A 59 -19.49 24.19 -10.14
N ARG A 60 -19.02 24.37 -11.37
CA ARG A 60 -19.58 23.67 -12.55
C ARG A 60 -19.48 22.14 -12.41
N VAL A 61 -18.61 21.66 -11.52
CA VAL A 61 -18.30 20.23 -11.39
C VAL A 61 -19.11 19.58 -10.27
N ALA A 62 -19.15 20.16 -9.06
CA ALA A 62 -19.99 19.67 -7.97
C ALA A 62 -20.38 20.78 -6.98
N SER A 63 -21.68 20.90 -6.70
CA SER A 63 -22.21 21.82 -5.69
C SER A 63 -22.61 21.13 -4.38
N ARG A 64 -22.58 19.80 -4.34
CA ARG A 64 -22.71 18.99 -3.13
C ARG A 64 -21.45 18.16 -2.89
N GLN A 65 -20.87 18.31 -1.71
CA GLN A 65 -19.68 17.59 -1.24
C GLN A 65 -20.07 16.66 -0.11
N ILE A 66 -19.75 15.38 -0.24
CA ILE A 66 -19.94 14.36 0.79
C ILE A 66 -18.59 13.74 1.09
N ILE A 67 -18.06 13.97 2.29
CA ILE A 67 -16.76 13.47 2.71
C ILE A 67 -17.00 12.36 3.73
N GLY A 68 -16.70 11.11 3.34
CA GLY A 68 -16.72 9.96 4.24
C GLY A 68 -15.33 9.71 4.81
N VAL A 69 -15.16 9.98 6.10
CA VAL A 69 -13.93 9.72 6.85
C VAL A 69 -14.02 8.31 7.41
N LEU A 70 -13.23 7.39 6.85
CA LEU A 70 -13.10 6.03 7.37
C LEU A 70 -12.30 6.05 8.65
N ASP A 71 -12.97 5.87 9.78
CA ASP A 71 -12.36 5.64 11.07
C ASP A 71 -12.89 4.32 11.66
N ASP A 72 -12.18 3.77 12.65
CA ASP A 72 -12.63 2.55 13.35
C ASP A 72 -13.73 2.85 14.39
N CYS A 73 -14.49 3.95 14.24
CA CYS A 73 -15.55 4.27 15.19
C CYS A 73 -16.78 3.38 14.98
N ASP A 74 -17.40 3.01 16.09
CA ASP A 74 -18.64 2.23 16.13
C ASP A 74 -19.90 3.09 15.96
N CYS A 75 -19.77 4.38 15.70
CA CYS A 75 -20.89 5.29 15.45
C CYS A 75 -20.64 6.23 14.28
N VAL A 76 -21.71 6.54 13.53
CA VAL A 76 -21.67 7.57 12.50
C VAL A 76 -21.86 8.93 13.14
N THR A 77 -20.88 9.81 12.96
CA THR A 77 -21.07 11.23 13.19
C THR A 77 -21.29 11.92 11.85
N LEU A 78 -22.19 12.91 11.82
CA LEU A 78 -22.46 13.72 10.63
C LEU A 78 -22.42 15.21 10.97
N ARG A 79 -21.68 15.96 10.16
CA ARG A 79 -21.65 17.42 10.16
C ARG A 79 -22.18 17.94 8.83
N VAL A 80 -23.11 18.89 8.89
CA VAL A 80 -23.70 19.55 7.72
C VAL A 80 -23.30 21.01 7.73
N ALA A 81 -22.83 21.53 6.60
CA ALA A 81 -22.47 22.92 6.44
C ALA A 81 -22.96 23.46 5.09
N LEU A 82 -23.33 24.74 5.09
CA LEU A 82 -23.64 25.52 3.90
C LEU A 82 -22.57 26.59 3.75
N LEU A 83 -21.70 26.47 2.73
CA LEU A 83 -20.50 27.31 2.58
C LEU A 83 -20.67 28.29 1.40
N GLU A 84 -20.46 29.59 1.65
CA GLU A 84 -20.35 30.57 0.57
C GLU A 84 -18.90 30.63 0.07
N VAL A 85 -18.71 30.37 -1.22
CA VAL A 85 -17.38 30.42 -1.87
C VAL A 85 -17.56 31.07 -3.23
N HIS A 86 -16.85 32.17 -3.46
CA HIS A 86 -16.91 33.00 -4.68
C HIS A 86 -18.35 33.39 -5.11
N GLY A 87 -19.21 33.76 -4.16
CA GLY A 87 -20.58 34.24 -4.42
C GLY A 87 -21.59 33.14 -4.80
N GLN A 88 -21.23 31.88 -4.56
CA GLN A 88 -22.11 30.72 -4.75
C GLN A 88 -22.17 29.90 -3.45
N TRP A 89 -23.18 29.04 -3.30
CA TRP A 89 -23.43 28.25 -2.08
C TRP A 89 -23.12 26.77 -2.29
N LEU A 90 -22.40 26.16 -1.32
CA LEU A 90 -21.94 24.78 -1.34
C LEU A 90 -22.60 24.00 -0.21
N GLU A 91 -23.13 22.82 -0.52
CA GLU A 91 -23.61 21.91 0.51
C GLU A 91 -22.50 20.93 0.86
N ARG A 92 -22.08 20.89 2.12
CA ARG A 92 -21.04 19.96 2.60
C ARG A 92 -21.57 19.05 3.70
N PHE A 93 -21.37 17.76 3.52
CA PHE A 93 -21.63 16.72 4.50
C PHE A 93 -20.30 16.06 4.85
N ILE A 94 -19.95 15.99 6.14
CA ILE A 94 -18.77 15.28 6.61
C ILE A 94 -19.22 14.19 7.56
N LEU A 95 -18.98 12.94 7.18
CA LEU A 95 -19.33 11.76 7.94
C LEU A 95 -18.06 11.13 8.49
N SER A 96 -18.11 10.58 9.69
CA SER A 96 -17.04 9.74 10.22
C SER A 96 -17.65 8.48 10.80
N GLY A 97 -17.09 7.33 10.47
CA GLY A 97 -17.54 6.01 10.90
C GLY A 97 -16.82 4.90 10.15
N ASN A 98 -17.07 3.66 10.58
CA ASN A 98 -16.54 2.49 9.88
C ASN A 98 -17.18 2.30 8.48
N ALA A 99 -16.60 1.39 7.70
CA ALA A 99 -16.99 1.16 6.32
C ALA A 99 -18.49 0.82 6.14
N ASP A 100 -18.99 -0.18 6.87
CA ASP A 100 -20.38 -0.64 6.74
C ASP A 100 -21.38 0.48 7.08
N GLN A 101 -21.01 1.32 8.04
CA GLN A 101 -21.79 2.46 8.47
C GLN A 101 -21.81 3.60 7.45
N LEU A 102 -20.66 3.98 6.91
CA LEU A 102 -20.56 5.03 5.89
C LEU A 102 -21.35 4.67 4.63
N GLN A 103 -21.31 3.40 4.21
CA GLN A 103 -22.07 2.91 3.06
C GLN A 103 -23.57 3.24 3.18
N GLY A 104 -24.18 2.90 4.32
CA GLY A 104 -25.61 3.17 4.55
C GLY A 104 -25.93 4.65 4.74
N ALA A 105 -24.97 5.44 5.24
CA ALA A 105 -25.17 6.84 5.57
C ALA A 105 -24.99 7.80 4.38
N ILE A 106 -24.14 7.46 3.40
CA ILE A 106 -23.82 8.32 2.26
C ILE A 106 -24.92 8.34 1.21
N LEU A 107 -25.47 7.18 0.85
CA LEU A 107 -26.46 7.05 -0.23
C LEU A 107 -27.68 7.99 -0.08
N PRO A 108 -28.30 8.15 1.11
CA PRO A 108 -29.44 9.04 1.29
C PRO A 108 -29.11 10.54 1.13
N LEU A 109 -27.83 10.92 1.20
CA LEU A 109 -27.34 12.29 1.12
C LEU A 109 -27.07 12.75 -0.32
N LEU A 110 -27.00 11.82 -1.27
CA LEU A 110 -26.84 12.17 -2.69
C LEU A 110 -27.99 13.06 -3.17
N ALA A 111 -27.66 14.06 -3.98
CA ALA A 111 -28.65 14.76 -4.78
C ALA A 111 -29.06 13.85 -5.94
N GLY A 112 -30.36 13.73 -6.20
CA GLY A 112 -30.89 12.96 -7.32
C GLY A 112 -30.73 13.71 -8.64
N GLU A 113 -30.73 12.96 -9.76
CA GLU A 113 -30.74 13.51 -11.13
C GLU A 113 -29.54 14.41 -11.48
N VAL A 114 -28.41 14.25 -10.78
CA VAL A 114 -27.14 14.93 -11.08
C VAL A 114 -25.99 13.93 -11.11
N LEU A 115 -24.90 14.31 -11.80
CA LEU A 115 -23.70 13.47 -11.89
C LEU A 115 -23.10 13.22 -10.51
N THR A 116 -22.67 11.99 -10.26
CA THR A 116 -22.02 11.56 -9.03
C THR A 116 -20.61 11.08 -9.31
N THR A 117 -19.63 11.85 -8.83
CA THR A 117 -18.22 11.47 -8.87
C THR A 117 -17.80 10.88 -7.52
N LEU A 118 -17.35 9.63 -7.52
CA LEU A 118 -16.69 8.99 -6.39
C LEU A 118 -15.19 9.23 -6.48
N TRP A 119 -14.63 9.98 -5.53
CA TRP A 119 -13.19 10.11 -5.36
C TRP A 119 -12.71 9.19 -4.24
N TRP A 120 -12.00 8.13 -4.63
CA TRP A 120 -11.43 7.18 -3.70
C TRP A 120 -9.96 7.50 -3.44
N THR A 121 -9.68 8.08 -2.26
CA THR A 121 -8.33 8.48 -1.88
C THR A 121 -7.57 7.31 -1.24
N ARG A 122 -6.26 7.51 -1.01
CA ARG A 122 -5.44 6.58 -0.22
C ARG A 122 -5.92 6.59 1.24
N VAL A 123 -6.74 5.62 1.58
CA VAL A 123 -7.04 5.24 2.97
C VAL A 123 -5.89 4.35 3.43
N THR A 124 -5.17 4.75 4.48
CA THR A 124 -3.87 4.15 4.87
C THR A 124 -3.93 2.72 5.37
N GLU A 125 -5.10 2.11 5.50
CA GLU A 125 -5.24 0.74 6.00
C GLU A 125 -6.22 -0.06 5.16
N LEU A 126 -5.66 -0.85 4.23
CA LEU A 126 -6.32 -1.90 3.45
C LEU A 126 -7.55 -1.39 2.65
N PRO A 127 -8.07 -2.12 1.65
CA PRO A 127 -9.45 -1.90 1.26
C PRO A 127 -10.30 -2.25 2.49
N PRO A 128 -11.08 -1.32 3.08
CA PRO A 128 -12.22 -1.76 3.86
C PRO A 128 -13.00 -2.64 2.88
N ARG A 129 -13.16 -3.92 3.24
CA ARG A 129 -13.95 -4.95 2.56
C ARG A 129 -14.77 -4.38 1.41
N GLY A 130 -14.53 -4.85 0.18
CA GLY A 130 -14.98 -4.25 -1.09
C GLY A 130 -16.43 -3.76 -1.20
N LYS A 131 -17.33 -3.99 -0.24
CA LYS A 131 -18.71 -3.50 -0.22
C LYS A 131 -18.86 -1.98 -0.31
N VAL A 132 -18.14 -1.17 0.47
CA VAL A 132 -18.36 0.29 0.44
C VAL A 132 -17.96 0.87 -0.91
N PHE A 133 -16.76 0.53 -1.38
CA PHE A 133 -16.30 0.93 -2.70
C PHE A 133 -17.24 0.40 -3.78
N GLN A 134 -17.57 -0.91 -3.77
CA GLN A 134 -18.49 -1.51 -4.75
C GLN A 134 -19.83 -0.79 -4.78
N THR A 135 -20.50 -0.64 -3.64
CA THR A 135 -21.80 0.02 -3.55
C THR A 135 -21.76 1.48 -3.97
N LEU A 136 -20.74 2.24 -3.57
CA LEU A 136 -20.63 3.64 -3.99
C LEU A 136 -20.27 3.74 -5.49
N SER A 137 -19.46 2.82 -6.01
CA SER A 137 -19.09 2.78 -7.43
C SER A 137 -20.26 2.37 -8.33
N GLU A 138 -21.20 1.55 -7.83
CA GLU A 138 -22.42 1.15 -8.55
C GLU A 138 -23.35 2.34 -8.82
N VAL A 139 -23.33 3.37 -7.96
CA VAL A 139 -24.14 4.57 -8.10
C VAL A 139 -23.37 5.78 -8.65
N ALA A 140 -22.07 5.62 -8.92
CA ALA A 140 -21.23 6.69 -9.44
C ALA A 140 -21.26 6.72 -10.97
N ASP A 141 -21.35 7.91 -11.55
CA ASP A 141 -21.13 8.12 -12.99
C ASP A 141 -19.64 8.15 -13.32
N GLN A 142 -18.81 8.54 -12.34
CA GLN A 142 -17.36 8.61 -12.48
C GLN A 142 -16.67 8.14 -11.19
N VAL A 143 -15.60 7.37 -11.33
CA VAL A 143 -14.69 7.01 -10.26
C VAL A 143 -13.32 7.65 -10.52
N ILE A 144 -12.81 8.35 -9.52
CA ILE A 144 -11.47 8.91 -9.50
C ILE A 144 -10.67 8.13 -8.44
N ALA A 145 -9.67 7.39 -8.88
CA ALA A 145 -8.73 6.71 -8.00
C ALA A 145 -7.54 7.62 -7.66
N ASP A 146 -7.11 7.64 -6.40
CA ASP A 146 -5.78 8.13 -5.98
C ASP A 146 -5.08 7.03 -5.17
N THR A 147 -5.24 5.78 -5.63
CA THR A 147 -4.70 4.59 -5.01
C THR A 147 -4.44 3.46 -6.00
N LEU A 148 -3.25 2.85 -5.92
CA LEU A 148 -2.95 1.58 -6.61
C LEU A 148 -3.59 0.35 -5.91
N SER A 149 -4.18 0.51 -4.73
CA SER A 149 -4.66 -0.61 -3.90
C SER A 149 -6.08 -1.08 -4.23
N VAL A 150 -6.90 -0.25 -4.86
CA VAL A 150 -8.29 -0.59 -5.22
C VAL A 150 -8.32 -1.22 -6.59
N ARG A 151 -9.08 -2.31 -6.71
CA ARG A 151 -9.39 -2.93 -8.00
C ARG A 151 -10.59 -2.21 -8.60
N LEU A 152 -10.40 -1.72 -9.80
CA LEU A 152 -11.42 -1.05 -10.60
C LEU A 152 -11.99 -2.12 -11.53
N ASP A 153 -13.31 -2.23 -11.60
CA ASP A 153 -13.94 -3.15 -12.54
C ASP A 153 -13.93 -2.53 -13.93
N GLU A 154 -13.18 -3.13 -14.86
CA GLU A 154 -13.06 -2.69 -16.25
C GLU A 154 -14.40 -2.77 -17.01
N LYS A 155 -15.36 -3.55 -16.51
CA LYS A 155 -16.70 -3.67 -17.09
C LYS A 155 -17.74 -2.79 -16.41
N ALA A 156 -17.35 -2.04 -15.38
CA ALA A 156 -18.29 -1.19 -14.67
C ALA A 156 -18.74 -0.01 -15.55
N PRO A 157 -19.98 0.46 -15.37
CA PRO A 157 -20.58 1.48 -16.23
C PRO A 157 -20.11 2.92 -15.92
N TYR A 158 -19.10 3.12 -15.08
CA TYR A 158 -18.58 4.43 -14.69
C TYR A 158 -17.38 4.86 -15.54
N ALA A 159 -17.22 6.18 -15.73
CA ALA A 159 -15.97 6.74 -16.26
C ALA A 159 -14.85 6.64 -15.22
N LEU A 160 -13.63 6.30 -15.63
CA LEU A 160 -12.50 6.12 -14.73
C LEU A 160 -11.42 7.19 -14.95
N ALA A 161 -10.92 7.76 -13.87
CA ALA A 161 -9.71 8.57 -13.84
C ALA A 161 -8.79 8.15 -12.68
N ASP A 162 -7.49 8.43 -12.81
CA ASP A 162 -6.52 8.20 -11.74
C ASP A 162 -5.62 9.43 -11.56
N ILE A 163 -5.65 10.03 -10.38
CA ILE A 163 -4.88 11.25 -10.08
C ILE A 163 -3.38 10.97 -10.08
N ALA A 164 -2.95 9.83 -9.56
CA ALA A 164 -1.54 9.46 -9.54
C ALA A 164 -1.02 9.25 -10.97
N TRP A 165 -1.84 8.70 -11.87
CA TRP A 165 -1.54 8.65 -13.31
C TRP A 165 -1.47 10.05 -13.94
N SER A 166 -2.45 10.93 -13.70
CA SER A 166 -2.46 12.28 -14.26
C SER A 166 -1.26 13.13 -13.81
N ARG A 167 -0.75 12.91 -12.59
CA ARG A 167 0.49 13.54 -12.08
C ARG A 167 1.73 13.17 -12.90
N THR A 168 1.73 12.03 -13.57
CA THR A 168 2.86 11.62 -14.41
C THR A 168 2.90 12.34 -15.74
N ALA A 169 1.81 12.96 -16.19
CA ALA A 169 1.73 13.52 -17.55
C ALA A 169 2.86 14.53 -17.87
N PRO A 170 3.17 15.53 -17.01
CA PRO A 170 4.31 16.42 -17.25
C PRO A 170 5.64 15.69 -17.34
N TRP A 171 5.87 14.67 -16.51
CA TRP A 171 7.10 13.85 -16.53
C TRP A 171 7.22 13.01 -17.80
N ARG A 172 6.10 12.41 -18.24
CA ARG A 172 6.04 11.66 -19.50
C ARG A 172 6.37 12.56 -20.68
N GLU A 173 5.80 13.77 -20.71
CA GLU A 173 6.08 14.77 -21.74
C GLU A 173 7.54 15.21 -21.76
N LEU A 174 8.11 15.56 -20.59
CA LEU A 174 9.52 15.93 -20.47
C LEU A 174 10.46 14.82 -20.95
N THR A 175 10.12 13.57 -20.67
CA THR A 175 10.91 12.42 -21.09
C THR A 175 10.89 12.23 -22.60
N CYS A 176 9.73 12.41 -23.23
CA CYS A 176 9.64 12.42 -24.69
C CYS A 176 10.45 13.59 -25.27
N GLN A 177 10.28 14.81 -24.76
CA GLN A 177 11.02 15.99 -25.23
C GLN A 177 12.54 15.82 -25.13
N LEU A 178 13.03 15.18 -24.07
CA LEU A 178 14.45 14.84 -23.90
C LEU A 178 14.98 13.98 -25.06
N PHE A 179 14.23 12.96 -25.48
CA PHE A 179 14.67 12.05 -26.54
C PHE A 179 14.25 12.47 -27.96
N ASP A 180 13.44 13.53 -28.10
CA ASP A 180 13.14 14.17 -29.39
C ASP A 180 14.33 14.98 -29.92
N GLU A 181 15.34 15.30 -29.09
CA GLU A 181 16.56 16.00 -29.52
C GLU A 181 17.40 15.12 -30.47
N ASP A 182 17.86 15.72 -31.58
CA ASP A 182 18.70 15.04 -32.59
C ASP A 182 19.93 14.37 -31.95
N GLY A 183 20.02 13.05 -32.15
CA GLY A 183 21.12 12.22 -31.65
C GLY A 183 20.88 11.60 -30.26
N LEU A 184 19.84 11.98 -29.52
CA LEU A 184 19.54 11.35 -28.22
C LEU A 184 18.62 10.12 -28.36
N LEU A 185 17.77 10.08 -29.38
CA LEU A 185 16.82 8.99 -29.63
C LEU A 185 17.47 7.59 -29.65
N GLU A 186 18.71 7.47 -30.15
CA GLU A 186 19.43 6.19 -30.20
C GLU A 186 19.88 5.66 -28.82
N HIS A 187 19.90 6.51 -27.79
CA HIS A 187 20.22 6.11 -26.42
C HIS A 187 19.02 5.50 -25.70
N LEU A 188 17.79 5.78 -26.16
CA LEU A 188 16.56 5.31 -25.52
C LEU A 188 16.49 3.78 -25.44
N SER A 189 16.89 3.09 -26.53
CA SER A 189 16.93 1.62 -26.58
C SER A 189 18.10 1.00 -25.81
N LYS A 190 19.06 1.81 -25.38
CA LYS A 190 20.25 1.40 -24.61
C LYS A 190 20.10 1.66 -23.12
N LEU A 191 18.95 2.18 -22.67
CA LEU A 191 18.71 2.36 -21.25
C LEU A 191 18.74 1.01 -20.54
N GLU A 192 19.39 0.96 -19.39
CA GLU A 192 19.52 -0.26 -18.58
C GLU A 192 18.99 -0.08 -17.16
N ARG A 193 18.94 1.16 -16.66
CA ARG A 193 18.52 1.47 -15.30
C ARG A 193 17.85 2.83 -15.23
N VAL A 194 16.86 2.94 -14.34
CA VAL A 194 16.15 4.18 -14.03
C VAL A 194 16.12 4.37 -12.53
N THR A 195 16.32 5.60 -12.06
CA THR A 195 16.09 6.00 -10.67
C THR A 195 15.05 7.11 -10.66
N ILE A 196 13.99 6.94 -9.87
CA ILE A 196 12.91 7.92 -9.75
C ILE A 196 12.87 8.39 -8.30
N SER A 197 13.23 9.66 -8.10
CA SER A 197 13.14 10.32 -6.81
C SER A 197 11.74 10.91 -6.64
N TYR A 198 11.10 10.72 -5.49
CA TYR A 198 9.79 11.29 -5.16
C TYR A 198 9.80 11.93 -3.78
N ALA A 199 8.96 12.96 -3.60
CA ALA A 199 8.87 13.69 -2.35
C ALA A 199 8.25 12.80 -1.28
N GLN A 200 8.96 12.57 -0.18
CA GLN A 200 8.45 11.76 0.93
C GLN A 200 7.19 12.39 1.52
N GLY A 201 6.19 11.55 1.74
CA GLY A 201 5.03 11.89 2.55
C GLY A 201 3.90 10.89 2.39
N ARG A 202 2.71 11.28 2.84
CA ARG A 202 1.60 10.35 3.10
C ARG A 202 1.02 9.69 1.85
N ARG A 203 1.11 10.34 0.69
CA ARG A 203 0.63 9.81 -0.61
C ARG A 203 1.47 8.64 -1.16
N GLY A 204 2.70 8.46 -0.66
CA GLY A 204 3.59 7.36 -1.05
C GLY A 204 4.24 7.56 -2.42
N ASP A 205 4.61 6.45 -3.06
CA ASP A 205 5.40 6.38 -4.30
C ASP A 205 4.56 6.13 -5.56
N GLN A 206 3.24 6.39 -5.50
CA GLN A 206 2.30 5.94 -6.53
C GLN A 206 2.55 6.56 -7.90
N ALA A 207 2.74 7.88 -7.97
CA ALA A 207 3.05 8.56 -9.23
C ALA A 207 4.39 8.07 -9.80
N ALA A 208 5.38 7.84 -8.94
CA ALA A 208 6.68 7.28 -9.33
C ALA A 208 6.54 5.86 -9.90
N ARG A 209 5.71 5.00 -9.29
CA ARG A 209 5.39 3.66 -9.82
C ARG A 209 4.69 3.74 -11.17
N PHE A 210 3.67 4.58 -11.32
CA PHE A 210 2.98 4.76 -12.60
C PHE A 210 3.91 5.26 -13.71
N TYR A 211 4.75 6.24 -13.39
CA TYR A 211 5.71 6.79 -14.35
C TYR A 211 6.75 5.74 -14.74
N GLY A 212 7.33 5.03 -13.76
CA GLY A 212 8.24 3.92 -14.02
C GLY A 212 7.57 2.82 -14.86
N ALA A 213 6.37 2.41 -14.50
CA ALA A 213 5.57 1.42 -15.22
C ALA A 213 5.27 1.81 -16.67
N TRP A 214 4.93 3.08 -16.92
CA TRP A 214 4.76 3.61 -18.27
C TRP A 214 6.07 3.54 -19.07
N LEU A 215 7.17 4.00 -18.46
CA LEU A 215 8.47 4.03 -19.14
C LEU A 215 8.92 2.63 -19.52
N VAL A 216 8.89 1.69 -18.58
CA VAL A 216 9.31 0.29 -18.84
C VAL A 216 8.39 -0.41 -19.84
N SER A 217 7.09 -0.08 -19.85
CA SER A 217 6.15 -0.55 -20.88
C SER A 217 6.57 -0.07 -22.28
N LYS A 218 7.04 1.17 -22.41
CA LYS A 218 7.52 1.72 -23.68
C LYS A 218 8.87 1.18 -24.12
N LEU A 219 9.73 0.85 -23.16
CA LEU A 219 11.03 0.23 -23.42
C LEU A 219 10.94 -1.29 -23.63
N GLY A 220 9.77 -1.89 -23.42
CA GLY A 220 9.57 -3.35 -23.56
C GLY A 220 10.22 -4.16 -22.44
N TRP A 221 10.48 -3.57 -21.27
CA TRP A 221 10.99 -4.31 -20.13
C TRP A 221 9.85 -5.06 -19.43
N GLY A 222 10.15 -6.25 -18.91
CA GLY A 222 9.14 -7.14 -18.29
C GLY A 222 8.63 -6.71 -16.91
N GLY A 223 9.08 -5.57 -16.37
CA GLY A 223 8.71 -5.12 -15.03
C GLY A 223 9.57 -3.95 -14.53
N LEU A 224 9.41 -3.60 -13.25
CA LEU A 224 10.13 -2.50 -12.60
C LEU A 224 11.46 -2.91 -11.96
N SER A 225 12.02 -4.09 -12.29
CA SER A 225 13.27 -4.58 -11.67
C SER A 225 14.48 -3.67 -11.88
N GLN A 226 14.52 -2.95 -13.00
CA GLN A 226 15.56 -1.98 -13.36
C GLN A 226 15.21 -0.55 -12.89
N VAL A 227 14.08 -0.38 -12.21
CA VAL A 227 13.57 0.91 -11.73
C VAL A 227 13.77 0.99 -10.21
N THR A 228 14.59 1.93 -9.78
CA THR A 228 14.76 2.24 -8.36
C THR A 228 13.84 3.40 -7.99
N LEU A 229 13.06 3.26 -6.91
CA LEU A 229 12.19 4.32 -6.39
C LEU A 229 12.76 4.85 -5.07
N GLU A 230 13.11 6.13 -5.03
CA GLU A 230 13.76 6.76 -3.88
C GLU A 230 12.89 7.85 -3.28
N GLY A 231 12.50 7.67 -2.02
CA GLY A 231 11.83 8.73 -1.29
C GLY A 231 12.86 9.75 -0.79
N VAL A 232 12.76 11.00 -1.23
CA VAL A 232 13.63 12.10 -0.83
C VAL A 232 12.87 13.19 -0.08
N LYS A 233 13.54 13.92 0.81
CA LYS A 233 12.98 15.16 1.34
C LYS A 233 13.06 16.22 0.24
N ASN A 234 11.94 16.82 -0.11
CA ASN A 234 11.86 17.84 -1.14
C ASN A 234 10.77 18.84 -0.76
N GLU A 235 11.09 20.14 -0.81
CA GLU A 235 10.18 21.24 -0.45
C GLU A 235 9.60 21.95 -1.69
N ILE A 236 10.08 21.60 -2.88
CA ILE A 236 9.70 22.20 -4.15
C ILE A 236 8.38 21.61 -4.65
N VAL A 237 8.26 20.28 -4.64
CA VAL A 237 7.06 19.57 -5.11
C VAL A 237 6.20 19.07 -3.95
N GLN A 238 4.93 18.77 -4.21
CA GLN A 238 4.06 18.27 -3.15
C GLN A 238 4.45 16.84 -2.71
N PRO A 239 4.19 16.45 -1.45
CA PRO A 239 4.44 15.09 -1.00
C PRO A 239 3.77 14.03 -1.89
N GLY A 240 4.55 13.05 -2.32
CA GLY A 240 4.15 11.97 -3.24
C GLY A 240 4.30 12.30 -4.73
N GLU A 241 4.71 13.50 -5.09
CA GLU A 241 5.06 13.85 -6.47
C GLU A 241 6.50 13.44 -6.80
N ILE A 242 6.76 13.15 -8.09
CA ILE A 242 8.11 12.89 -8.59
C ILE A 242 8.90 14.20 -8.50
N CYS A 243 10.15 14.11 -8.03
CA CYS A 243 11.10 15.22 -7.92
C CYS A 243 12.16 15.17 -9.00
N ALA A 244 12.64 13.96 -9.32
CA ALA A 244 13.67 13.76 -10.32
C ALA A 244 13.58 12.37 -10.95
N VAL A 245 14.08 12.27 -12.18
CA VAL A 245 14.23 11.02 -12.92
C VAL A 245 15.63 10.98 -13.50
N ASP A 246 16.41 10.00 -13.07
CA ASP A 246 17.73 9.70 -13.62
C ASP A 246 17.65 8.44 -14.49
N LEU A 247 18.08 8.56 -15.76
CA LEU A 247 18.09 7.51 -16.77
C LEU A 247 19.55 7.17 -17.10
N PHE A 248 19.87 5.88 -17.17
CA PHE A 248 21.25 5.42 -17.35
C PHE A 248 21.36 4.40 -18.48
N THR A 249 22.39 4.59 -19.31
CA THR A 249 22.97 3.54 -20.15
C THR A 249 24.27 3.02 -19.48
N ASP A 250 25.05 2.23 -20.19
CA ASP A 250 26.39 1.79 -19.76
C ASP A 250 27.40 2.96 -19.69
N THR A 251 27.30 3.95 -20.59
CA THR A 251 28.24 5.08 -20.68
C THR A 251 27.65 6.44 -20.34
N ASP A 252 26.32 6.58 -20.41
CA ASP A 252 25.63 7.88 -20.45
C ASP A 252 24.63 8.02 -19.32
N SER A 253 24.31 9.27 -18.98
CA SER A 253 23.30 9.58 -17.97
C SER A 253 22.48 10.80 -18.36
N PHE A 254 21.17 10.72 -18.13
CA PHE A 254 20.22 11.79 -18.37
C PHE A 254 19.45 12.05 -17.07
N ARG A 255 19.25 13.31 -16.72
CA ARG A 255 18.55 13.71 -15.49
C ARG A 255 17.50 14.75 -15.79
N LEU A 256 16.28 14.49 -15.33
CA LEU A 256 15.18 15.45 -15.26
C LEU A 256 14.95 15.78 -13.80
N GLU A 257 14.96 17.04 -13.41
CA GLU A 257 14.77 17.45 -12.01
C GLU A 257 13.85 18.67 -11.90
N ALA A 258 12.86 18.61 -11.03
CA ALA A 258 11.97 19.72 -10.76
C ALA A 258 12.74 20.80 -9.97
N GLU A 259 12.76 22.02 -10.51
CA GLU A 259 13.33 23.21 -9.88
C GLU A 259 12.22 24.17 -9.42
N GLU A 260 12.60 25.28 -8.79
CA GLU A 260 11.69 26.34 -8.38
C GLU A 260 11.04 27.08 -9.58
N PHE A 261 9.95 27.81 -9.29
CA PHE A 261 9.23 28.67 -10.25
C PHE A 261 8.59 27.95 -11.44
N GLY A 262 8.22 26.68 -11.27
CA GLY A 262 7.53 25.92 -12.32
C GLY A 262 8.46 25.65 -13.51
N LEU A 263 9.72 25.34 -13.23
CA LEU A 263 10.71 24.91 -14.21
C LEU A 263 11.21 23.50 -13.86
N ALA A 264 11.66 22.78 -14.86
CA ALA A 264 12.47 21.59 -14.69
C ALA A 264 13.84 21.80 -15.34
N GLN A 265 14.88 21.34 -14.66
CA GLN A 265 16.22 21.24 -15.20
C GLN A 265 16.37 19.92 -15.93
N LEU A 266 16.93 19.99 -17.13
CA LEU A 266 17.33 18.85 -17.93
C LEU A 266 18.85 18.82 -18.01
N GLU A 267 19.46 17.74 -17.55
CA GLU A 267 20.91 17.51 -17.68
C GLU A 267 21.18 16.27 -18.52
N VAL A 268 22.09 16.41 -19.49
CA VAL A 268 22.48 15.33 -20.40
C VAL A 268 23.99 15.17 -20.36
N LYS A 269 24.45 13.94 -20.11
CA LYS A 269 25.86 13.56 -20.14
C LYS A 269 26.06 12.43 -21.14
N VAL A 270 26.66 12.77 -22.27
CA VAL A 270 26.97 11.87 -23.40
C VAL A 270 28.44 12.03 -23.82
N PRO A 271 29.00 11.17 -24.70
CA PRO A 271 30.37 11.31 -25.18
C PRO A 271 30.53 12.63 -25.94
N GLY A 272 31.19 13.62 -25.32
CA GLY A 272 31.29 14.98 -25.85
C GLY A 272 31.05 16.09 -24.82
N GLY A 273 30.51 15.76 -23.64
CA GLY A 273 30.41 16.69 -22.50
C GLY A 273 29.02 16.74 -21.86
N TRP A 274 28.82 17.77 -21.03
CA TRP A 274 27.57 18.03 -20.32
C TRP A 274 26.75 19.10 -21.05
N ARG A 275 25.44 18.88 -21.16
CA ARG A 275 24.46 19.88 -21.58
C ARG A 275 23.44 20.07 -20.46
N VAL A 276 23.06 21.32 -20.20
CA VAL A 276 22.04 21.66 -19.20
C VAL A 276 21.05 22.63 -19.84
N GLY A 277 19.76 22.32 -19.72
CA GLY A 277 18.65 23.14 -20.20
C GLY A 277 17.59 23.33 -19.12
N ARG A 278 16.72 24.32 -19.32
CA ARG A 278 15.55 24.57 -18.47
C ARG A 278 14.30 24.61 -19.33
N VAL A 279 13.26 23.94 -18.87
CA VAL A 279 11.97 23.84 -19.56
C VAL A 279 10.82 24.14 -18.59
N PRO A 280 9.72 24.75 -19.06
CA PRO A 280 8.55 24.95 -18.22
C PRO A 280 8.02 23.63 -17.67
N PHE A 281 7.76 23.60 -16.37
CA PHE A 281 7.24 22.44 -15.64
C PHE A 281 6.08 22.85 -14.73
N PRO A 282 4.83 22.56 -15.11
CA PRO A 282 3.67 23.05 -14.38
C PRO A 282 3.52 22.34 -13.04
N GLN A 283 3.64 23.09 -11.94
CA GLN A 283 3.18 22.62 -10.64
C GLN A 283 1.65 22.66 -10.61
N ARG A 284 1.02 21.55 -10.18
CA ARG A 284 -0.44 21.39 -10.19
C ARG A 284 -0.94 21.21 -8.77
N SER A 285 -1.83 22.08 -8.30
CA SER A 285 -2.51 21.91 -7.00
C SER A 285 -3.40 20.66 -7.02
N LEU A 286 -3.73 20.12 -5.84
CA LEU A 286 -4.67 19.00 -5.74
C LEU A 286 -6.03 19.35 -6.36
N THR A 287 -6.52 20.58 -6.14
CA THR A 287 -7.73 21.12 -6.76
C THR A 287 -7.68 21.03 -8.29
N TRP A 288 -6.56 21.45 -8.89
CA TRP A 288 -6.36 21.40 -10.34
C TRP A 288 -6.36 19.95 -10.82
N GLN A 289 -5.61 19.06 -10.14
CA GLN A 289 -5.51 17.64 -10.50
C GLN A 289 -6.88 16.96 -10.47
N LEU A 290 -7.66 17.24 -9.43
CA LEU A 290 -9.01 16.72 -9.29
C LEU A 290 -9.95 17.26 -10.37
N THR A 291 -9.91 18.57 -10.63
CA THR A 291 -10.69 19.19 -11.71
C THR A 291 -10.37 18.55 -13.06
N PHE A 292 -9.08 18.37 -13.36
CA PHE A 292 -8.63 17.75 -14.59
C PHE A 292 -9.09 16.29 -14.71
N ALA A 293 -8.97 15.50 -13.64
CA ALA A 293 -9.46 14.13 -13.61
C ALA A 293 -10.98 14.03 -13.81
N MET A 294 -11.74 15.01 -13.31
CA MET A 294 -13.19 15.11 -13.51
C MET A 294 -13.54 15.47 -14.96
N ASP A 295 -12.85 16.42 -15.57
CA ASP A 295 -13.12 16.88 -16.95
C ASP A 295 -12.65 15.89 -18.03
N ALA A 296 -11.54 15.19 -17.79
CA ALA A 296 -10.87 14.35 -18.77
C ALA A 296 -10.49 12.99 -18.15
N PRO A 297 -11.46 12.08 -17.93
CA PRO A 297 -11.16 10.73 -17.45
C PRO A 297 -10.23 10.00 -18.43
N GLU A 298 -9.02 9.70 -17.95
CA GLU A 298 -7.98 9.01 -18.73
C GLU A 298 -8.03 7.49 -18.47
N HIS A 299 -8.85 6.78 -19.25
CA HIS A 299 -8.79 5.32 -19.36
C HIS A 299 -8.47 4.94 -20.81
N ASN A 300 -7.21 4.60 -21.06
CA ASN A 300 -6.72 4.18 -22.37
C ASN A 300 -5.71 3.04 -22.24
N ALA A 301 -5.29 2.45 -23.36
CA ALA A 301 -4.36 1.34 -23.37
C ALA A 301 -2.98 1.66 -22.72
N LEU A 302 -2.56 2.93 -22.69
CA LEU A 302 -1.33 3.35 -22.02
C LEU A 302 -1.49 3.28 -20.50
N TYR A 303 -2.61 3.82 -20.00
CA TYR A 303 -2.97 3.75 -18.60
C TYR A 303 -3.08 2.30 -18.15
N GLU A 304 -3.80 1.44 -18.88
CA GLU A 304 -3.98 0.03 -18.48
C GLU A 304 -2.66 -0.77 -18.41
N ALA A 305 -1.77 -0.56 -19.39
CA ALA A 305 -0.45 -1.18 -19.37
C ALA A 305 0.38 -0.70 -18.18
N ALA A 306 0.39 0.62 -17.91
CA ALA A 306 1.11 1.18 -16.77
C ALA A 306 0.49 0.76 -15.43
N LEU A 307 -0.84 0.70 -15.32
CA LEU A 307 -1.55 0.27 -14.13
C LEU A 307 -1.22 -1.18 -13.77
N THR A 308 -1.19 -2.06 -14.77
CA THR A 308 -0.81 -3.47 -14.60
C THR A 308 0.59 -3.59 -14.02
N LEU A 309 1.59 -2.97 -14.67
CA LEU A 309 2.99 -3.03 -14.22
C LEU A 309 3.21 -2.32 -12.87
N ALA A 310 2.55 -1.19 -12.64
CA ALA A 310 2.62 -0.46 -11.38
C ALA A 310 2.01 -1.27 -10.22
N ARG A 311 0.89 -1.95 -10.44
CA ARG A 311 0.30 -2.87 -9.45
C ARG A 311 1.18 -4.09 -9.22
N ASP A 312 1.74 -4.68 -10.26
CA ASP A 312 2.68 -5.80 -10.16
C ASP A 312 3.89 -5.44 -9.29
N SER A 313 4.36 -4.19 -9.37
CA SER A 313 5.45 -3.69 -8.53
C SER A 313 5.12 -3.59 -7.02
N LEU A 314 3.84 -3.65 -6.63
CA LEU A 314 3.43 -3.66 -5.22
C LEU A 314 3.78 -4.99 -4.54
N MET A 315 3.86 -6.08 -5.31
CA MET A 315 4.38 -7.37 -4.85
C MET A 315 5.88 -7.37 -5.12
N SER A 316 6.71 -7.22 -4.08
CA SER A 316 8.15 -7.46 -4.24
C SER A 316 8.35 -8.97 -4.31
N VAL A 317 8.57 -9.50 -5.51
CA VAL A 317 8.75 -10.95 -5.74
C VAL A 317 10.17 -11.22 -6.20
N GLN A 318 10.84 -12.17 -5.55
CA GLN A 318 12.06 -12.80 -6.06
C GLN A 318 11.76 -14.27 -6.36
N LYS A 319 12.08 -14.68 -7.59
CA LYS A 319 11.88 -16.03 -8.11
C LYS A 319 13.23 -16.76 -8.14
N PHE A 320 13.23 -18.03 -7.78
CA PHE A 320 14.42 -18.88 -7.73
C PHE A 320 14.16 -20.22 -8.40
N ASP A 321 15.15 -20.77 -9.08
CA ASP A 321 15.01 -22.04 -9.80
C ASP A 321 14.63 -23.21 -8.87
N THR A 322 15.15 -23.21 -7.64
CA THR A 322 14.85 -24.26 -6.65
C THR A 322 14.57 -23.72 -5.26
N SER A 323 13.92 -24.55 -4.43
CA SER A 323 13.67 -24.25 -3.02
C SER A 323 14.97 -24.09 -2.22
N GLU A 324 16.06 -24.78 -2.60
CA GLU A 324 17.39 -24.61 -2.01
C GLU A 324 18.03 -23.27 -2.38
N ALA A 325 17.92 -22.84 -3.64
CA ALA A 325 18.40 -21.53 -4.08
C ALA A 325 17.68 -20.40 -3.34
N LEU A 326 16.35 -20.52 -3.21
CA LEU A 326 15.53 -19.65 -2.37
C LEU A 326 16.04 -19.62 -0.93
N GLY A 327 16.27 -20.79 -0.33
CA GLY A 327 16.76 -20.91 1.04
C GLY A 327 18.09 -20.19 1.27
N LYS A 328 19.02 -20.26 0.31
CA LYS A 328 20.32 -19.54 0.36
C LYS A 328 20.13 -18.02 0.32
N VAL A 329 19.32 -17.51 -0.61
CA VAL A 329 19.08 -16.06 -0.70
C VAL A 329 18.29 -15.55 0.51
N ALA A 330 17.32 -16.33 0.99
CA ALA A 330 16.62 -16.01 2.23
C ALA A 330 17.58 -15.91 3.43
N ALA A 331 18.63 -16.74 3.46
CA ALA A 331 19.69 -16.68 4.45
C ALA A 331 20.55 -15.42 4.25
N ASP A 332 20.98 -15.10 3.03
CA ASP A 332 21.78 -13.88 2.78
C ASP A 332 21.03 -12.61 3.22
N LEU A 333 19.73 -12.55 2.96
CA LEU A 333 18.86 -11.48 3.44
C LEU A 333 18.76 -11.45 4.98
N PHE A 334 18.71 -12.62 5.63
CA PHE A 334 18.80 -12.68 7.09
C PHE A 334 20.10 -12.05 7.60
N VAL A 335 21.26 -12.35 6.99
CA VAL A 335 22.55 -11.75 7.39
C VAL A 335 22.53 -10.26 7.24
N LEU A 336 22.02 -9.78 6.11
CA LEU A 336 21.97 -8.36 5.81
C LEU A 336 21.17 -7.63 6.89
N GLU A 337 19.97 -8.12 7.20
CA GLU A 337 19.10 -7.53 8.21
C GLU A 337 19.67 -7.70 9.63
N LEU A 338 20.33 -8.83 9.93
CA LEU A 338 21.07 -9.04 11.17
C LEU A 338 22.17 -7.99 11.36
N LYS A 339 23.07 -7.86 10.38
CA LYS A 339 24.20 -6.91 10.42
C LYS A 339 23.69 -5.49 10.58
N LYS A 340 22.65 -5.13 9.83
CA LYS A 340 22.01 -3.81 9.90
C LYS A 340 21.38 -3.55 11.27
N ALA A 341 20.59 -4.47 11.78
CA ALA A 341 19.93 -4.30 13.08
C ALA A 341 20.94 -4.23 14.23
N VAL A 342 21.99 -5.05 14.21
CA VAL A 342 23.06 -5.00 15.22
C VAL A 342 23.83 -3.69 15.14
N LEU A 343 24.14 -3.19 13.93
CA LEU A 343 24.80 -1.91 13.75
C LEU A 343 23.95 -0.74 14.27
N GLU A 344 22.65 -0.73 13.95
CA GLU A 344 21.75 0.39 14.24
C GLU A 344 21.17 0.35 15.66
N ARG A 345 20.97 -0.84 16.24
CA ARG A 345 20.19 -1.06 17.48
C ARG A 345 20.87 -1.98 18.49
N GLY A 346 21.99 -2.61 18.14
CA GLY A 346 22.71 -3.53 19.01
C GLY A 346 22.05 -4.89 19.23
N VAL A 347 20.88 -5.15 18.63
CA VAL A 347 20.10 -6.38 18.76
C VAL A 347 19.29 -6.62 17.48
N PHE A 348 19.08 -7.89 17.13
CA PHE A 348 18.22 -8.30 16.02
C PHE A 348 17.09 -9.20 16.52
N HIS A 349 15.85 -8.74 16.39
CA HIS A 349 14.66 -9.50 16.75
C HIS A 349 14.03 -10.13 15.50
N VAL A 350 13.99 -11.47 15.46
CA VAL A 350 13.46 -12.22 14.31
C VAL A 350 12.38 -13.20 14.73
N ALA A 351 11.26 -13.20 14.01
CA ALA A 351 10.22 -14.22 14.13
C ALA A 351 10.37 -15.27 13.00
N LEU A 352 10.44 -16.53 13.40
CA LEU A 352 10.57 -17.70 12.56
C LEU A 352 9.20 -18.32 12.22
N SER A 353 9.13 -19.04 11.10
CA SER A 353 7.91 -19.73 10.65
C SER A 353 8.03 -21.25 10.73
N GLY A 354 6.89 -21.91 10.90
CA GLY A 354 6.76 -23.35 10.68
C GLY A 354 6.69 -23.76 9.22
N GLY A 355 6.56 -25.08 9.00
CA GLY A 355 6.26 -25.67 7.69
C GLY A 355 7.48 -26.20 6.93
N SER A 356 7.24 -26.77 5.74
CA SER A 356 8.29 -27.37 4.92
C SER A 356 9.20 -26.35 4.23
N THR A 357 8.67 -25.19 3.86
CA THR A 357 9.42 -24.18 3.09
C THR A 357 10.56 -23.52 3.89
N PRO A 358 10.39 -23.07 5.15
CA PRO A 358 11.48 -22.49 5.92
C PRO A 358 12.64 -23.46 6.23
N VAL A 359 12.47 -24.77 6.03
CA VAL A 359 13.54 -25.76 6.25
C VAL A 359 14.75 -25.50 5.36
N HIS A 360 14.56 -25.00 4.13
CA HIS A 360 15.66 -24.66 3.24
C HIS A 360 16.45 -23.44 3.73
N LEU A 361 15.76 -22.42 4.28
CA LEU A 361 16.38 -21.29 4.99
C LEU A 361 17.18 -21.79 6.21
N TYR A 362 16.59 -22.64 7.04
CA TYR A 362 17.24 -23.17 8.24
C TYR A 362 18.49 -24.00 7.91
N ALA A 363 18.43 -24.82 6.86
CA ALA A 363 19.57 -25.56 6.37
C ALA A 363 20.69 -24.63 5.87
N ALA A 364 20.36 -23.60 5.11
CA ALA A 364 21.33 -22.62 4.60
C ALA A 364 22.01 -21.82 5.74
N LEU A 365 21.23 -21.35 6.72
CA LEU A 365 21.74 -20.65 7.91
C LEU A 365 22.64 -21.55 8.79
N ARG A 366 22.40 -22.85 8.79
CA ARG A 366 23.19 -23.82 9.57
C ARG A 366 24.49 -24.23 8.87
N ASP A 367 24.59 -24.07 7.55
CA ASP A 367 25.77 -24.49 6.79
C ASP A 367 27.00 -23.66 7.16
N ARG A 368 27.92 -24.29 7.90
CA ARG A 368 29.12 -23.66 8.45
C ARG A 368 30.22 -23.39 7.42
N ASN A 369 30.04 -23.80 6.16
CA ASN A 369 30.99 -23.51 5.08
C ASN A 369 30.90 -22.07 4.57
N LEU A 370 29.83 -21.38 4.90
CA LEU A 370 29.61 -19.97 4.63
C LEU A 370 30.12 -19.15 5.84
N GLU A 371 30.42 -17.87 5.66
CA GLU A 371 31.05 -16.96 6.67
C GLU A 371 30.20 -16.71 7.96
N TRP A 372 29.22 -17.55 8.27
CA TRP A 372 28.30 -17.41 9.41
C TRP A 372 28.96 -17.56 10.78
N ALA A 373 30.13 -18.20 10.85
CA ALA A 373 30.86 -18.37 12.11
C ALA A 373 31.27 -17.03 12.76
N ALA A 374 31.38 -15.97 11.95
CA ALA A 374 31.72 -14.61 12.41
C ALA A 374 30.50 -13.73 12.69
N LEU A 375 29.28 -14.25 12.54
CA LEU A 375 28.07 -13.46 12.78
C LEU A 375 27.81 -13.24 14.28
N PRO A 376 27.21 -12.09 14.64
CA PRO A 376 26.91 -11.74 16.03
C PRO A 376 25.68 -12.52 16.55
N TRP A 377 25.77 -13.84 16.62
CA TRP A 377 24.68 -14.72 17.04
C TRP A 377 24.18 -14.42 18.46
N ASP A 378 25.04 -13.92 19.34
CA ASP A 378 24.72 -13.47 20.71
C ASP A 378 23.77 -12.24 20.73
N LYS A 379 23.67 -11.52 19.61
CA LYS A 379 22.77 -10.37 19.42
C LYS A 379 21.43 -10.73 18.81
N VAL A 380 21.20 -11.98 18.43
CA VAL A 380 19.92 -12.42 17.88
C VAL A 380 18.94 -12.73 19.02
N ARG A 381 17.66 -12.41 18.83
CA ARG A 381 16.55 -12.79 19.70
C ARG A 381 15.52 -13.51 18.83
N TRP A 382 15.25 -14.76 19.16
CA TRP A 382 14.47 -15.68 18.34
C TRP A 382 13.04 -15.79 18.85
N TYR A 383 12.10 -15.53 17.97
CA TYR A 383 10.66 -15.59 18.17
C TYR A 383 10.03 -16.47 17.09
N TRP A 384 8.74 -16.73 17.20
CA TRP A 384 7.91 -17.44 16.22
C TRP A 384 6.70 -16.61 15.80
N SER A 385 6.32 -16.73 14.52
CA SER A 385 5.09 -16.15 13.96
C SER A 385 3.83 -16.84 14.47
N ASP A 386 3.92 -18.14 14.73
CA ASP A 386 2.85 -18.98 15.23
C ASP A 386 3.39 -20.30 15.78
N GLU A 387 2.55 -21.00 16.55
CA GLU A 387 2.84 -22.32 17.09
C GLU A 387 1.57 -23.15 17.28
N ARG A 388 1.75 -24.46 17.32
CA ARG A 388 0.74 -25.48 17.53
C ARG A 388 0.56 -25.67 19.04
N CYS A 389 -0.68 -25.84 19.51
CA CYS A 389 -0.94 -26.11 20.93
C CYS A 389 -0.56 -27.56 21.28
N VAL A 390 0.74 -27.85 21.33
CA VAL A 390 1.34 -29.16 21.59
C VAL A 390 2.59 -29.01 22.47
N ASP A 391 3.05 -30.12 23.04
CA ASP A 391 4.33 -30.17 23.77
C ASP A 391 5.51 -29.72 22.87
N PRO A 392 6.49 -28.95 23.40
CA PRO A 392 7.63 -28.47 22.61
C PRO A 392 8.52 -29.57 22.03
N SER A 393 8.41 -30.83 22.49
CA SER A 393 9.09 -32.00 21.90
C SER A 393 8.30 -32.70 20.78
N SER A 394 7.03 -32.31 20.58
CA SER A 394 6.18 -32.85 19.52
C SER A 394 6.77 -32.61 18.14
N SER A 395 6.65 -33.58 17.24
CA SER A 395 7.03 -33.42 15.83
C SER A 395 6.25 -32.32 15.12
N GLU A 396 5.09 -31.95 15.66
CA GLU A 396 4.23 -30.88 15.16
C GLU A 396 4.64 -29.48 15.66
N SER A 397 5.64 -29.35 16.54
CA SER A 397 6.07 -28.04 17.05
C SER A 397 6.96 -27.29 16.05
N ASN A 398 6.62 -26.03 15.77
CA ASN A 398 7.44 -25.09 15.00
C ASN A 398 8.75 -24.76 15.73
N TYR A 399 8.69 -24.64 17.06
CA TYR A 399 9.87 -24.50 17.91
C TYR A 399 10.83 -25.68 17.72
N ARG A 400 10.32 -26.91 17.83
CA ARG A 400 11.15 -28.11 17.63
C ARG A 400 11.77 -28.13 16.24
N LEU A 401 10.99 -27.84 15.20
CA LEU A 401 11.49 -27.81 13.82
C LEU A 401 12.69 -26.87 13.67
N ALA A 402 12.57 -25.63 14.15
CA ALA A 402 13.65 -24.65 14.11
C ALA A 402 14.84 -25.07 15.00
N TRP A 403 14.58 -25.69 16.16
CA TRP A 403 15.62 -26.20 17.03
C TRP A 403 16.48 -27.28 16.35
N ASP A 404 15.83 -28.29 15.80
CA ASP A 404 16.48 -29.45 15.18
C ASP A 404 17.21 -29.06 13.89
N LYS A 405 16.63 -28.13 13.11
CA LYS A 405 17.17 -27.75 11.79
C LYS A 405 18.18 -26.61 11.83
N LEU A 406 18.09 -25.68 12.79
CA LEU A 406 18.92 -24.49 12.86
C LEU A 406 19.59 -24.30 14.23
N LEU A 407 18.79 -24.06 15.27
CA LEU A 407 19.27 -23.44 16.51
C LEU A 407 20.30 -24.30 17.26
N SER A 408 20.07 -25.62 17.31
CA SER A 408 21.02 -26.58 17.90
C SER A 408 22.35 -26.64 17.15
N GLY A 409 22.33 -26.42 15.83
CA GLY A 409 23.50 -26.46 14.96
C GLY A 409 24.39 -25.22 15.07
N ILE A 410 23.83 -24.07 15.44
CA ILE A 410 24.56 -22.80 15.61
C ILE A 410 24.96 -22.49 17.06
N GLY A 411 24.52 -23.32 18.01
CA GLY A 411 24.90 -23.17 19.43
C GLY A 411 24.28 -21.95 20.11
N VAL A 412 23.01 -21.66 19.82
CA VAL A 412 22.29 -20.50 20.41
C VAL A 412 22.25 -20.59 21.94
N ASN A 413 22.40 -19.46 22.63
CA ASN A 413 22.12 -19.41 24.06
C ASN A 413 20.60 -19.51 24.28
N PRO A 414 20.08 -20.45 25.10
CA PRO A 414 18.65 -20.59 25.37
C PRO A 414 17.96 -19.31 25.86
N ALA A 415 18.69 -18.41 26.55
CA ALA A 415 18.16 -17.12 27.01
C ALA A 415 17.81 -16.15 25.86
N GLN A 416 18.23 -16.45 24.62
CA GLN A 416 17.90 -15.70 23.42
C GLN A 416 16.64 -16.22 22.72
N VAL A 417 16.05 -17.32 23.22
CA VAL A 417 14.98 -18.05 22.55
C VAL A 417 13.67 -17.86 23.30
N PHE A 418 12.74 -17.15 22.67
CA PHE A 418 11.43 -16.80 23.20
C PHE A 418 10.39 -17.60 22.42
N ARG A 419 10.19 -18.86 22.80
CA ARG A 419 9.20 -19.72 22.15
C ARG A 419 7.79 -19.39 22.62
N ILE A 420 6.82 -19.70 21.78
CA ILE A 420 5.43 -19.81 22.21
C ILE A 420 5.29 -21.09 23.05
N GLU A 421 4.68 -20.97 24.23
CA GLU A 421 4.43 -22.10 25.14
C GLU A 421 3.14 -22.84 24.73
N GLY A 422 3.22 -23.61 23.63
CA GLY A 422 2.09 -24.34 23.04
C GLY A 422 1.47 -25.41 23.95
N GLU A 423 2.17 -25.85 24.98
CA GLU A 423 1.68 -26.79 25.98
C GLU A 423 0.73 -26.18 27.01
N LEU A 424 0.64 -24.84 27.06
CA LEU A 424 -0.27 -24.14 27.96
C LEU A 424 -1.69 -24.05 27.37
N GLU A 425 -2.62 -23.64 28.22
CA GLU A 425 -3.95 -23.22 27.77
C GLU A 425 -3.82 -22.08 26.74
N PRO A 426 -4.55 -22.12 25.60
CA PRO A 426 -4.20 -21.30 24.45
C PRO A 426 -4.25 -19.79 24.71
N GLU A 427 -5.28 -19.32 25.41
CA GLU A 427 -5.48 -17.91 25.74
C GLU A 427 -4.42 -17.41 26.75
N LEU A 428 -3.98 -18.28 27.67
CA LEU A 428 -2.82 -17.99 28.53
C LEU A 428 -1.51 -17.93 27.74
N ALA A 429 -1.27 -18.88 26.82
CA ALA A 429 -0.08 -18.91 25.97
C ALA A 429 0.02 -17.64 25.12
N ALA A 430 -1.08 -17.23 24.49
CA ALA A 430 -1.14 -16.01 23.68
C ALA A 430 -0.82 -14.75 24.50
N ARG A 431 -1.39 -14.61 25.71
CA ARG A 431 -1.12 -13.47 26.60
C ARG A 431 0.35 -13.40 27.03
N ARG A 432 0.91 -14.52 27.52
CA ARG A 432 2.32 -14.59 27.93
C ARG A 432 3.25 -14.27 26.78
N TYR A 433 2.94 -14.77 25.59
CA TYR A 433 3.76 -14.49 24.42
C TYR A 433 3.70 -13.02 24.00
N ALA A 434 2.54 -12.37 24.08
CA ALA A 434 2.39 -10.95 23.78
C ALA A 434 3.24 -10.04 24.69
N GLU A 435 3.45 -10.44 25.95
CA GLU A 435 4.24 -9.70 26.95
C GLU A 435 5.75 -9.76 26.68
N ILE A 436 6.25 -10.86 26.11
CA ILE A 436 7.70 -11.05 25.86
C ILE A 436 8.15 -10.56 24.48
N LEU A 437 7.21 -10.23 23.59
CA LEU A 437 7.53 -9.69 22.27
C LEU A 437 8.17 -8.30 22.41
N PRO A 438 9.23 -7.99 21.64
CA PRO A 438 9.89 -6.70 21.67
C PRO A 438 8.96 -5.61 21.16
N GLU A 439 9.28 -4.32 21.33
CA GLU A 439 8.44 -3.24 20.78
C GLU A 439 8.18 -3.37 19.27
N ARG A 440 9.17 -3.90 18.54
CA ARG A 440 9.10 -4.13 17.10
C ARG A 440 10.05 -5.25 16.67
N LEU A 441 9.56 -6.19 15.88
CA LEU A 441 10.41 -7.18 15.20
C LEU A 441 11.18 -6.52 14.05
N ASP A 442 12.44 -6.89 13.86
CA ASP A 442 13.23 -6.46 12.71
C ASP A 442 12.83 -7.25 11.46
N LEU A 443 12.63 -8.56 11.60
CA LEU A 443 12.26 -9.44 10.51
C LEU A 443 11.23 -10.48 10.97
N CYS A 444 10.16 -10.62 10.20
CA CYS A 444 9.16 -11.67 10.39
C CYS A 444 9.13 -12.57 9.16
N TYR A 445 9.45 -13.86 9.35
CA TYR A 445 9.26 -14.87 8.31
C TYR A 445 7.87 -15.46 8.40
N LEU A 446 7.28 -15.70 7.24
CA LEU A 446 5.97 -16.30 7.07
C LEU A 446 6.00 -17.36 5.98
N GLY A 447 5.16 -18.38 6.14
CA GLY A 447 4.78 -19.30 5.06
C GLY A 447 3.43 -18.95 4.45
N MET A 448 3.08 -19.60 3.35
CA MET A 448 1.75 -19.55 2.76
C MET A 448 1.15 -20.95 2.60
N GLY A 449 -0.05 -21.17 3.13
CA GLY A 449 -0.82 -22.40 2.93
C GLY A 449 -1.44 -22.53 1.55
N ASP A 450 -1.94 -23.72 1.22
CA ASP A 450 -2.65 -23.99 -0.05
C ASP A 450 -4.02 -23.26 -0.14
N ASP A 451 -4.51 -22.75 0.97
CA ASP A 451 -5.72 -21.93 1.11
C ASP A 451 -5.39 -20.46 1.43
N GLY A 452 -4.15 -20.03 1.17
CA GLY A 452 -3.71 -18.64 1.36
C GLY A 452 -3.68 -18.16 2.81
N HIS A 453 -3.76 -19.07 3.80
CA HIS A 453 -3.44 -18.73 5.18
C HIS A 453 -1.94 -18.41 5.31
N THR A 454 -1.60 -17.62 6.32
CA THR A 454 -0.22 -17.37 6.74
C THR A 454 -0.15 -17.34 8.26
N ALA A 455 1.02 -17.66 8.84
CA ALA A 455 1.14 -18.02 10.25
C ALA A 455 0.05 -19.05 10.60
N SER A 456 -0.74 -18.82 11.65
CA SER A 456 -1.97 -19.59 11.90
C SER A 456 -3.25 -18.74 11.72
N LEU A 457 -3.24 -17.82 10.76
CA LEU A 457 -4.37 -16.96 10.38
C LEU A 457 -5.10 -17.54 9.16
N PHE A 458 -6.06 -18.43 9.41
CA PHE A 458 -6.80 -19.17 8.39
C PHE A 458 -8.05 -18.44 7.90
N PRO A 459 -8.52 -18.72 6.66
CA PRO A 459 -9.81 -18.22 6.17
C PRO A 459 -10.93 -18.52 7.16
N ASP A 460 -11.85 -17.56 7.33
CA ASP A 460 -13.06 -17.68 8.16
C ASP A 460 -12.82 -18.01 9.65
N THR A 461 -11.62 -17.76 10.17
CA THR A 461 -11.31 -17.95 11.60
C THR A 461 -11.36 -16.66 12.40
N ASN A 462 -11.60 -16.77 13.72
CA ASN A 462 -11.66 -15.61 14.61
C ASN A 462 -10.32 -14.87 14.74
N GLY A 463 -9.20 -15.55 14.51
CA GLY A 463 -7.87 -14.93 14.51
C GLY A 463 -7.74 -13.79 13.50
N LEU A 464 -8.52 -13.78 12.41
CA LEU A 464 -8.56 -12.67 11.46
C LEU A 464 -9.09 -11.36 12.08
N LYS A 465 -9.85 -11.43 13.18
CA LYS A 465 -10.44 -10.27 13.86
C LYS A 465 -9.61 -9.81 15.08
N ALA A 466 -8.45 -10.42 15.33
CA ALA A 466 -7.64 -10.10 16.48
C ALA A 466 -7.06 -8.67 16.39
N THR A 467 -7.29 -7.88 17.43
CA THR A 467 -6.79 -6.50 17.57
C THR A 467 -5.55 -6.40 18.46
N GLY A 468 -5.29 -7.41 19.29
CA GLY A 468 -4.08 -7.53 20.11
C GLY A 468 -2.86 -8.00 19.31
N ARG A 469 -1.70 -8.15 19.97
CA ARG A 469 -0.44 -8.56 19.32
C ARG A 469 -0.42 -10.05 18.95
N VAL A 470 -1.00 -10.88 19.81
CA VAL A 470 -1.01 -12.35 19.72
C VAL A 470 -2.41 -12.83 20.07
N THR A 471 -2.89 -13.90 19.41
CA THR A 471 -4.19 -14.50 19.68
C THR A 471 -4.10 -16.02 19.67
N ALA A 472 -4.93 -16.66 20.49
CA ALA A 472 -5.35 -18.03 20.24
C ALA A 472 -6.30 -18.04 19.03
N ASN A 473 -6.18 -19.04 18.18
CA ASN A 473 -7.03 -19.21 17.00
C ASN A 473 -7.42 -20.68 16.85
N PHE A 474 -8.71 -20.97 17.02
CA PHE A 474 -9.26 -22.27 16.70
C PHE A 474 -9.44 -22.39 15.19
N VAL A 475 -8.92 -23.47 14.62
CA VAL A 475 -8.99 -23.74 13.18
C VAL A 475 -9.95 -24.92 12.95
N PRO A 476 -11.22 -24.67 12.58
CA PRO A 476 -12.24 -25.72 12.51
C PRO A 476 -11.87 -26.88 11.58
N LYS A 477 -11.29 -26.56 10.40
CA LYS A 477 -10.89 -27.58 9.43
C LYS A 477 -9.77 -28.52 9.91
N LEU A 478 -9.04 -28.14 10.96
CA LEU A 478 -7.99 -28.96 11.57
C LEU A 478 -8.41 -29.49 12.95
N GLU A 479 -9.59 -29.09 13.45
CA GLU A 479 -10.07 -29.35 14.80
C GLU A 479 -9.01 -29.06 15.89
N ALA A 480 -8.23 -27.99 15.71
CA ALA A 480 -7.09 -27.72 16.56
C ALA A 480 -6.92 -26.23 16.88
N GLN A 481 -6.37 -25.97 18.07
CA GLN A 481 -5.96 -24.64 18.52
C GLN A 481 -4.54 -24.31 18.01
N ARG A 482 -4.34 -23.02 17.72
CA ARG A 482 -3.06 -22.43 17.35
C ARG A 482 -2.85 -21.14 18.12
N ILE A 483 -1.60 -20.78 18.35
CA ILE A 483 -1.23 -19.45 18.84
C ILE A 483 -0.53 -18.72 17.70
N THR A 484 -0.91 -17.48 17.44
CA THR A 484 -0.40 -16.75 16.28
C THR A 484 -0.22 -15.28 16.59
N LEU A 485 0.79 -14.66 15.98
CA LEU A 485 0.82 -13.22 15.82
C LEU A 485 -0.44 -12.77 15.05
N SER A 486 -0.97 -11.61 15.42
CA SER A 486 -2.03 -10.95 14.64
C SER A 486 -1.44 -10.24 13.42
N PHE A 487 -2.29 -9.84 12.46
CA PHE A 487 -1.85 -9.00 11.35
C PHE A 487 -1.28 -7.65 11.83
N ALA A 488 -1.82 -7.08 12.91
CA ALA A 488 -1.29 -5.84 13.46
C ALA A 488 0.16 -5.99 13.92
N GLU A 489 0.50 -7.09 14.60
CA GLU A 489 1.89 -7.36 15.02
C GLU A 489 2.79 -7.74 13.83
N ILE A 490 2.30 -8.56 12.91
CA ILE A 490 3.03 -8.93 11.69
C ILE A 490 3.41 -7.67 10.90
N ASN A 491 2.43 -6.81 10.58
CA ASN A 491 2.64 -5.60 9.79
C ASN A 491 3.41 -4.52 10.56
N ARG A 492 3.42 -4.58 11.90
CA ARG A 492 4.29 -3.74 12.73
C ARG A 492 5.76 -4.11 12.55
N SER A 493 6.13 -5.30 12.08
CA SER A 493 7.54 -5.66 11.80
C SER A 493 8.22 -4.67 10.85
N ARG A 494 9.55 -4.51 10.92
CA ARG A 494 10.28 -3.64 9.97
C ARG A 494 10.33 -4.27 8.57
N LYS A 495 10.46 -5.58 8.50
CA LYS A 495 10.45 -6.39 7.28
C LYS A 495 9.60 -7.64 7.49
N VAL A 496 8.88 -8.04 6.44
CA VAL A 496 8.14 -9.31 6.39
C VAL A 496 8.54 -10.05 5.14
N HIS A 497 9.02 -11.29 5.28
CA HIS A 497 9.39 -12.16 4.16
C HIS A 497 8.44 -13.35 4.12
N ILE A 498 7.77 -13.56 3.00
CA ILE A 498 6.90 -14.71 2.78
C ILE A 498 7.63 -15.69 1.88
N LEU A 499 7.85 -16.90 2.37
CA LEU A 499 8.44 -17.98 1.60
C LEU A 499 7.32 -18.93 1.13
N ALA A 500 7.23 -19.16 -0.17
CA ALA A 500 6.28 -20.12 -0.73
C ALA A 500 6.91 -20.94 -1.85
N THR A 501 6.83 -22.26 -1.73
CA THR A 501 7.43 -23.20 -2.68
C THR A 501 6.43 -24.25 -3.14
N GLY A 502 6.62 -24.72 -4.36
CA GLY A 502 5.86 -25.81 -4.96
C GLY A 502 4.62 -25.38 -5.74
N GLU A 503 4.27 -26.21 -6.73
CA GLU A 503 3.24 -25.95 -7.73
C GLU A 503 1.85 -25.64 -7.15
N LYS A 504 1.51 -26.27 -6.01
CA LYS A 504 0.21 -26.07 -5.33
C LYS A 504 -0.05 -24.61 -4.94
N LYS A 505 1.00 -23.79 -4.81
CA LYS A 505 0.90 -22.38 -4.45
C LYS A 505 0.54 -21.49 -5.62
N ALA A 506 0.78 -21.92 -6.86
CA ALA A 506 0.78 -21.04 -8.02
C ALA A 506 -0.57 -20.37 -8.29
N THR A 507 -1.68 -21.12 -8.20
CA THR A 507 -3.03 -20.56 -8.41
C THR A 507 -3.38 -19.54 -7.34
N VAL A 508 -3.09 -19.86 -6.07
CA VAL A 508 -3.33 -18.94 -4.96
C VAL A 508 -2.46 -17.70 -5.09
N LEU A 509 -1.18 -17.84 -5.44
CA LEU A 509 -0.27 -16.72 -5.66
C LEU A 509 -0.74 -15.81 -6.79
N LEU A 510 -1.27 -16.36 -7.89
CA LEU A 510 -1.86 -15.56 -8.96
C LEU A 510 -3.07 -14.77 -8.45
N GLU A 511 -3.97 -15.40 -7.68
CA GLU A 511 -5.12 -14.71 -7.09
C GLU A 511 -4.71 -13.64 -6.05
N VAL A 512 -3.66 -13.91 -5.27
CA VAL A 512 -3.04 -12.98 -4.30
C VAL A 512 -2.37 -11.80 -5.02
N LYS A 513 -1.62 -12.05 -6.10
CA LYS A 513 -1.04 -11.01 -6.97
C LYS A 513 -2.15 -10.11 -7.52
N ASN A 514 -3.27 -10.71 -7.91
CA ASN A 514 -4.46 -10.02 -8.39
C ASN A 514 -5.33 -9.42 -7.25
N LYS A 515 -4.87 -9.47 -6.00
CA LYS A 515 -5.53 -8.95 -4.77
C LYS A 515 -7.03 -9.26 -4.74
N SER A 516 -7.36 -10.54 -4.84
CA SER A 516 -8.74 -11.03 -4.85
C SER A 516 -9.57 -10.64 -3.61
N GLY A 517 -8.94 -10.22 -2.52
CA GLY A 517 -9.53 -9.97 -1.21
C GLY A 517 -9.89 -11.25 -0.46
N LYS A 518 -9.61 -12.42 -1.05
CA LYS A 518 -10.09 -13.73 -0.60
C LYS A 518 -9.18 -14.37 0.44
N TYR A 519 -7.87 -14.14 0.33
CA TYR A 519 -6.88 -14.87 1.12
C TYR A 519 -6.33 -14.07 2.29
N PRO A 520 -6.22 -14.67 3.49
CA PRO A 520 -5.63 -13.99 4.64
C PRO A 520 -4.25 -13.38 4.39
N VAL A 521 -3.38 -14.06 3.62
CA VAL A 521 -2.03 -13.57 3.32
C VAL A 521 -2.01 -12.22 2.60
N GLU A 522 -3.08 -11.83 1.91
CA GLU A 522 -3.19 -10.50 1.26
C GLU A 522 -3.22 -9.34 2.27
N ARG A 523 -3.48 -9.62 3.55
CA ARG A 523 -3.46 -8.62 4.63
C ARG A 523 -2.06 -8.34 5.17
N VAL A 524 -1.05 -9.09 4.74
CA VAL A 524 0.34 -8.80 5.06
C VAL A 524 0.81 -7.61 4.24
N GLU A 525 1.29 -6.57 4.91
CA GLU A 525 1.70 -5.33 4.26
C GLU A 525 3.14 -5.37 3.76
N ARG A 526 3.32 -5.02 2.47
CA ARG A 526 4.63 -4.88 1.81
C ARG A 526 5.59 -6.08 2.04
N PRO A 527 5.12 -7.34 1.93
CA PRO A 527 6.02 -8.47 2.08
C PRO A 527 6.98 -8.55 0.90
N LEU A 528 8.19 -9.06 1.16
CA LEU A 528 9.04 -9.65 0.14
C LEU A 528 8.63 -11.10 -0.03
N TRP A 529 8.15 -11.46 -1.22
CA TRP A 529 7.84 -12.82 -1.61
C TRP A 529 9.10 -13.49 -2.17
N LEU A 530 9.49 -14.60 -1.55
CA LEU A 530 10.55 -15.47 -2.02
C LEU A 530 9.89 -16.75 -2.53
N LEU A 531 9.98 -17.00 -3.83
CA LEU A 531 9.24 -18.05 -4.52
C LEU A 531 10.17 -18.96 -5.31
N ASP A 532 9.92 -20.27 -5.32
CA ASP A 532 10.55 -21.13 -6.31
C ASP A 532 9.81 -21.05 -7.65
N GLU A 533 10.44 -21.55 -8.72
CA GLU A 533 9.87 -21.54 -10.07
C GLU A 533 8.50 -22.23 -10.11
N ALA A 534 8.36 -23.34 -9.39
CA ALA A 534 7.11 -24.10 -9.32
C ALA A 534 5.96 -23.28 -8.72
N ALA A 535 6.20 -22.56 -7.62
CA ALA A 535 5.22 -21.66 -7.02
C ALA A 535 4.95 -20.43 -7.89
N ALA A 536 5.99 -19.90 -8.55
CA ALA A 536 5.89 -18.68 -9.35
C ALA A 536 5.43 -18.91 -10.80
N ARG A 537 5.15 -20.16 -11.22
CA ARG A 537 4.90 -20.51 -12.64
C ARG A 537 3.73 -19.77 -13.31
N LEU A 538 2.81 -19.21 -12.52
CA LEU A 538 1.64 -18.46 -13.02
C LEU A 538 1.81 -16.94 -12.87
N LEU A 539 2.94 -16.46 -12.31
CA LEU A 539 3.16 -15.06 -11.94
C LEU A 539 3.89 -14.22 -12.98
#